data_AF-A0A378AUL0-F1
#
_entry.id   AF-A0A378AUL0-F1
#
_cell.length_a   1.000
_cell.length_b   1.000
_cell.length_c   1.000
_cell.angle_alpha   90.00
_cell.angle_beta   90.00
_cell.angle_gamma   90.00
#
_symmetry.space_group_name_H-M   'P 1'
#
loop_
_entity.id
_entity.type
_entity.pdbx_description
1 polymer ?
#
loop_
_entity_poly.entity_id
_entity_poly.type
_entity_poly.pdbx_seq_one_letter_code
_entity_poly.pdbx_strand_id
1 'polypeptide(L)'
;MPCRPIVSATGCGTQGRRALAIFLQNQVSVSFQVDIHPAAKIGRGIMLDHATGIVVGETAVIEDDVSILQSVTLGGTGKTSGDRHPKIREGVMIGAGAKILGNIEVGRGAKIGAGSVVLQPVPPHTTAAGVPAAYRRQARRATSRRWIWISISTASTTPSSTATGFDVLPFAAAKHRNVSPG
;
A
#
# COMPACT_ATOMS: atom_id res chain seq x y z
N MET A 1 29.99 9.19 -11.13
CA MET A 1 29.21 9.36 -9.89
C MET A 1 28.40 8.09 -9.66
N PRO A 2 28.63 7.28 -8.61
CA PRO A 2 27.78 6.12 -8.38
C PRO A 2 26.54 6.54 -7.58
N CYS A 3 25.37 6.29 -8.14
CA CYS A 3 24.10 6.36 -7.42
C CYS A 3 24.16 5.47 -6.17
N ARG A 4 23.93 6.07 -5.00
CA ARG A 4 23.76 5.33 -3.75
C ARG A 4 22.56 4.38 -3.87
N PRO A 5 22.67 3.11 -3.44
CA PRO A 5 21.52 2.22 -3.44
C PRO A 5 20.52 2.71 -2.39
N ILE A 6 19.31 2.99 -2.85
CA ILE A 6 18.13 3.15 -2.00
C ILE A 6 18.01 1.88 -1.16
N VAL A 7 17.89 2.07 0.15
CA VAL A 7 17.81 1.07 1.20
C VAL A 7 16.90 -0.09 0.78
N SER A 8 17.50 -1.24 0.46
CA SER A 8 16.78 -2.51 0.35
C SER A 8 16.38 -2.93 1.76
N ALA A 9 15.08 -3.09 2.01
CA ALA A 9 14.54 -3.64 3.24
C ALA A 9 14.87 -5.13 3.46
N THR A 10 15.91 -5.67 2.81
CA THR A 10 16.26 -7.09 2.85
C THR A 10 17.75 -7.27 3.11
N GLY A 11 18.17 -7.03 4.35
CA GLY A 11 19.53 -7.39 4.82
C GLY A 11 19.90 -8.87 4.59
N CYS A 12 18.92 -9.76 4.35
CA CYS A 12 19.15 -11.16 4.00
C CYS A 12 19.39 -11.41 2.50
N GLY A 13 18.89 -10.54 1.61
CA GLY A 13 19.02 -10.70 0.15
C GLY A 13 20.41 -10.36 -0.38
N THR A 14 21.19 -9.58 0.37
CA THR A 14 22.48 -9.04 -0.05
C THR A 14 23.69 -9.82 0.49
N GLN A 15 23.50 -10.75 1.44
CA GLN A 15 24.58 -11.53 2.08
C GLN A 15 24.74 -12.95 1.50
N GLY A 16 24.23 -13.23 0.30
CA GLY A 16 24.31 -14.56 -0.32
C GLY A 16 23.39 -15.62 0.29
N ARG A 17 22.54 -15.27 1.26
CA ARG A 17 21.61 -16.19 1.96
C ARG A 17 20.25 -16.26 1.27
N ARG A 18 20.23 -16.55 -0.03
CA ARG A 18 19.00 -16.58 -0.83
C ARG A 18 17.96 -17.59 -0.29
N ALA A 19 18.41 -18.78 0.10
CA ALA A 19 17.52 -19.82 0.63
C ALA A 19 16.79 -19.36 1.91
N LEU A 20 17.50 -18.70 2.82
CA LEU A 20 16.91 -18.16 4.05
C LEU A 20 15.91 -17.04 3.75
N ALA A 21 16.22 -16.16 2.80
CA ALA A 21 15.32 -15.08 2.40
C ALA A 21 13.99 -15.62 1.83
N ILE A 22 14.04 -16.67 1.00
CA ILE A 22 12.85 -17.34 0.45
C ILE A 22 12.08 -18.08 1.56
N PHE A 23 12.78 -18.74 2.47
CA PHE A 23 12.14 -19.36 3.63
C PHE A 23 11.35 -18.33 4.46
N LEU A 24 11.97 -17.19 4.78
CA LEU A 24 11.32 -16.11 5.53
C LEU A 24 10.16 -15.49 4.76
N GLN A 25 10.30 -15.27 3.45
CA GLN A 25 9.19 -14.83 2.59
C GLN A 25 7.98 -15.76 2.76
N ASN A 26 8.18 -17.08 2.67
CA ASN A 26 7.09 -18.04 2.80
C ASN A 26 6.49 -18.03 4.21
N GLN A 27 7.30 -17.91 5.25
CA GLN A 27 6.80 -17.79 6.63
C GLN A 27 5.97 -16.52 6.84
N VAL A 28 6.39 -15.40 6.26
CA VAL A 28 5.65 -14.13 6.29
C VAL A 28 4.33 -14.27 5.53
N SER A 29 4.35 -14.92 4.36
CA SER A 29 3.15 -15.19 3.56
C SER A 29 2.13 -16.05 4.33
N VAL A 30 2.58 -17.12 4.98
CA VAL A 30 1.69 -17.98 5.78
C VAL A 30 1.15 -17.23 7.01
N SER A 31 2.02 -16.53 7.75
CA SER A 31 1.65 -15.95 9.06
C SER A 31 0.89 -14.63 8.95
N PHE A 32 1.27 -13.76 8.00
CA PHE A 32 0.73 -12.42 7.83
C PHE A 32 -0.09 -12.24 6.55
N GLN A 33 -0.16 -13.26 5.69
CA GLN A 33 -0.87 -13.22 4.41
C GLN A 33 -0.34 -12.11 3.50
N VAL A 34 0.96 -11.82 3.61
CA VAL A 34 1.68 -10.83 2.81
C VAL A 34 2.83 -11.55 2.12
N ASP A 35 2.81 -11.58 0.79
CA ASP A 35 3.86 -12.21 -0.02
C ASP A 35 4.69 -11.12 -0.73
N ILE A 36 5.87 -10.83 -0.20
CA ILE A 36 6.81 -9.88 -0.77
C ILE A 36 8.09 -10.60 -1.12
N HIS A 37 8.40 -10.68 -2.41
CA HIS A 37 9.64 -11.28 -2.86
C HIS A 37 10.85 -10.50 -2.30
N PRO A 38 11.88 -11.16 -1.77
CA PRO A 38 12.99 -10.50 -1.06
C PRO A 38 13.86 -9.59 -1.94
N ALA A 39 13.79 -9.76 -3.26
CA ALA A 39 14.48 -8.89 -4.23
C ALA A 39 13.69 -7.64 -4.62
N ALA A 40 12.42 -7.51 -4.20
CA ALA A 40 11.64 -6.31 -4.44
C ALA A 40 12.30 -5.10 -3.76
N LYS A 41 12.28 -3.95 -4.44
CA LYS A 41 12.87 -2.72 -3.92
C LYS A 41 11.77 -1.88 -3.30
N ILE A 42 11.83 -1.68 -2.00
CA ILE A 42 10.81 -0.98 -1.22
C ILE A 42 11.47 0.20 -0.50
N GLY A 43 10.93 1.39 -0.70
CA GLY A 43 11.36 2.62 -0.06
C GLY A 43 10.94 2.71 1.41
N ARG A 44 10.89 3.94 1.92
CA ARG A 44 10.50 4.26 3.31
C ARG A 44 9.16 4.98 3.38
N GLY A 45 8.55 5.00 4.56
CA GLY A 45 7.23 5.63 4.74
C GLY A 45 6.10 4.85 4.09
N ILE A 46 6.27 3.53 3.92
CA ILE A 46 5.28 2.66 3.30
C ILE A 46 4.21 2.30 4.33
N MET A 47 2.95 2.54 3.97
CA MET A 47 1.80 2.07 4.74
C MET A 47 1.21 0.83 4.07
N LEU A 48 1.25 -0.31 4.76
CA LEU A 48 0.53 -1.53 4.38
C LEU A 48 -0.70 -1.63 5.28
N ASP A 49 -1.81 -1.05 4.84
CA ASP A 49 -3.04 -1.00 5.64
C ASP A 49 -3.88 -2.26 5.42
N HIS A 50 -4.34 -2.88 6.51
CA HIS A 50 -4.93 -4.22 6.60
C HIS A 50 -4.03 -5.38 6.11
N ALA A 51 -3.23 -5.16 5.07
CA ALA A 51 -2.16 -5.98 4.50
C ALA A 51 -2.55 -7.36 3.95
N THR A 52 -3.63 -7.98 4.41
CA THR A 52 -4.05 -9.32 4.01
C THR A 52 -4.18 -9.45 2.49
N GLY A 53 -3.48 -10.42 1.91
CA GLY A 53 -3.51 -10.72 0.47
C GLY A 53 -2.65 -9.80 -0.41
N ILE A 54 -1.76 -8.99 0.18
CA ILE A 54 -0.78 -8.23 -0.61
C ILE A 54 0.23 -9.18 -1.26
N VAL A 55 0.47 -8.99 -2.56
CA VAL A 55 1.47 -9.74 -3.33
C VAL A 55 2.37 -8.77 -4.08
N VAL A 56 3.68 -8.83 -3.86
CA VAL A 56 4.70 -7.99 -4.49
C VAL A 56 5.77 -8.87 -5.13
N GLY A 57 5.88 -8.79 -6.44
CA GLY A 57 6.81 -9.63 -7.19
C GLY A 57 8.27 -9.15 -7.21
N GLU A 58 9.13 -10.03 -7.69
CA GLU A 58 10.60 -9.94 -7.61
C GLU A 58 11.22 -8.63 -8.09
N THR A 59 10.75 -8.09 -9.21
CA THR A 59 11.35 -6.90 -9.84
C THR A 59 10.54 -5.63 -9.56
N ALA A 60 9.57 -5.70 -8.65
CA ALA A 60 8.75 -4.55 -8.30
C ALA A 60 9.61 -3.49 -7.61
N VAL A 61 9.29 -2.23 -7.89
CA VAL A 61 9.89 -1.08 -7.21
C VAL A 61 8.77 -0.26 -6.60
N ILE A 62 8.86 -0.01 -5.30
CA ILE A 62 7.97 0.85 -4.54
C ILE A 62 8.86 1.97 -3.97
N GLU A 63 8.62 3.21 -4.39
CA GLU A 63 9.31 4.41 -3.86
C GLU A 63 8.72 4.85 -2.51
N ASP A 64 9.19 5.99 -1.99
CA ASP A 64 8.85 6.50 -0.66
C ASP A 64 7.38 6.95 -0.55
N ASP A 65 6.85 6.97 0.69
CA ASP A 65 5.53 7.52 1.04
C ASP A 65 4.33 6.92 0.27
N VAL A 66 4.42 5.62 -0.08
CA VAL A 66 3.35 4.90 -0.78
C VAL A 66 2.40 4.23 0.22
N SER A 67 1.10 4.27 -0.08
CA SER A 67 0.08 3.58 0.71
C SER A 67 -0.59 2.47 -0.10
N ILE A 68 -0.62 1.26 0.47
CA ILE A 68 -1.13 0.05 -0.15
C ILE A 68 -2.13 -0.59 0.80
N LEU A 69 -3.36 -0.80 0.31
CA LEU A 69 -4.42 -1.47 1.05
C LEU A 69 -4.38 -3.00 0.83
N GLN A 70 -5.25 -3.73 1.52
CA GLN A 70 -5.38 -5.18 1.42
C GLN A 70 -5.60 -5.68 -0.01
N SER A 71 -5.19 -6.92 -0.27
CA SER A 71 -5.45 -7.67 -1.51
C SER A 71 -4.91 -7.00 -2.77
N VAL A 72 -3.92 -6.13 -2.65
CA VAL A 72 -3.24 -5.50 -3.78
C VAL A 72 -2.21 -6.46 -4.38
N THR A 73 -2.14 -6.51 -5.71
CA THR A 73 -1.12 -7.30 -6.42
C THR A 73 -0.26 -6.41 -7.31
N LEU A 74 1.04 -6.41 -7.07
CA LEU A 74 2.07 -5.87 -7.96
C LEU A 74 2.73 -7.04 -8.70
N GLY A 75 2.05 -7.51 -9.74
CA GLY A 75 2.31 -8.80 -10.39
C GLY A 75 2.94 -8.67 -11.76
N GLY A 76 3.49 -9.77 -12.27
CA GLY A 76 3.96 -9.87 -13.64
C GLY A 76 2.86 -10.24 -14.63
N THR A 77 3.08 -9.93 -15.91
CA THR A 77 2.26 -10.42 -17.02
C THR A 77 2.98 -11.55 -17.77
N GLY A 78 2.30 -12.67 -18.01
CA GLY A 78 2.79 -13.74 -18.89
C GLY A 78 4.05 -14.48 -18.39
N LYS A 79 4.84 -15.01 -19.35
CA LYS A 79 6.09 -15.77 -19.12
C LYS A 79 7.36 -14.95 -19.42
N THR A 80 7.26 -13.62 -19.40
CA THR A 80 8.40 -12.75 -19.73
C THR A 80 9.47 -12.85 -18.64
N SER A 81 10.68 -13.24 -19.04
CA SER A 81 11.86 -13.22 -18.17
C SER A 81 12.41 -11.79 -18.04
N GLY A 82 13.04 -11.50 -16.91
CA GLY A 82 13.59 -10.17 -16.63
C GLY A 82 12.63 -9.24 -15.90
N ASP A 83 12.71 -7.94 -16.20
CA ASP A 83 11.93 -6.92 -15.50
C ASP A 83 10.47 -6.93 -15.94
N ARG A 84 9.61 -7.50 -15.08
CA ARG A 84 8.21 -7.81 -15.41
C ARG A 84 7.18 -7.25 -14.44
N HIS A 85 7.60 -6.51 -13.41
CA HIS A 85 6.72 -6.03 -12.34
C HIS A 85 6.64 -4.50 -12.28
N PRO A 86 5.59 -3.95 -11.64
CA PRO A 86 5.32 -2.51 -11.66
C PRO A 86 6.37 -1.65 -10.96
N LYS A 87 6.45 -0.39 -11.40
CA LYS A 87 7.22 0.70 -10.75
C LYS A 87 6.24 1.69 -10.13
N ILE A 88 6.12 1.67 -8.82
CA ILE A 88 5.25 2.55 -8.04
C ILE A 88 6.08 3.73 -7.54
N ARG A 89 5.75 4.93 -8.04
CA ARG A 89 6.46 6.17 -7.69
C ARG A 89 5.99 6.75 -6.36
N GLU A 90 6.74 7.74 -5.87
CA GLU A 90 6.51 8.36 -4.57
C GLU A 90 5.07 8.89 -4.40
N GLY A 91 4.51 8.73 -3.20
CA GLY A 91 3.21 9.32 -2.83
C GLY A 91 1.99 8.68 -3.50
N VAL A 92 2.16 7.53 -4.16
CA VAL A 92 1.05 6.79 -4.77
C VAL A 92 0.16 6.17 -3.69
N MET A 93 -1.16 6.19 -3.93
CA MET A 93 -2.13 5.49 -3.11
C MET A 93 -2.80 4.38 -3.93
N ILE A 94 -2.77 3.14 -3.41
CA ILE A 94 -3.34 1.97 -4.06
C ILE A 94 -4.51 1.44 -3.22
N GLY A 95 -5.71 1.54 -3.77
CA GLY A 95 -6.93 1.07 -3.13
C GLY A 95 -7.01 -0.46 -3.01
N ALA A 96 -7.84 -0.91 -2.07
CA ALA A 96 -8.01 -2.32 -1.75
C ALA A 96 -8.35 -3.17 -2.99
N GLY A 97 -7.74 -4.34 -3.11
CA GLY A 97 -8.04 -5.29 -4.18
C GLY A 97 -7.49 -4.93 -5.56
N ALA A 98 -6.79 -3.80 -5.73
CA ALA A 98 -6.26 -3.41 -7.04
C ALA A 98 -5.18 -4.38 -7.54
N LYS A 99 -5.15 -4.61 -8.85
CA LYS A 99 -4.20 -5.49 -9.54
C LYS A 99 -3.45 -4.64 -10.56
N ILE A 100 -2.14 -4.51 -10.38
CA ILE A 100 -1.25 -3.77 -11.27
C ILE A 100 -0.29 -4.79 -11.87
N LEU A 101 -0.41 -5.02 -13.18
CA LEU A 101 0.22 -6.17 -13.83
C LEU A 101 1.17 -5.69 -14.93
N GLY A 102 2.40 -6.22 -14.90
CA GLY A 102 3.41 -5.99 -15.92
C GLY A 102 4.44 -4.94 -15.52
N ASN A 103 5.45 -4.75 -16.37
CA ASN A 103 6.45 -3.70 -16.19
C ASN A 103 5.89 -2.34 -16.64
N ILE A 104 4.99 -1.80 -15.83
CA ILE A 104 4.34 -0.51 -16.05
C ILE A 104 4.67 0.45 -14.91
N GLU A 105 4.66 1.73 -15.22
CA GLU A 105 4.91 2.79 -14.24
C GLU A 105 3.59 3.40 -13.74
N VAL A 106 3.47 3.56 -12.42
CA VAL A 106 2.43 4.36 -11.77
C VAL A 106 3.08 5.63 -11.26
N GLY A 107 2.81 6.73 -11.94
CA GLY A 107 3.46 8.01 -11.73
C GLY A 107 3.22 8.60 -10.33
N ARG A 108 4.12 9.50 -9.94
CA ARG A 108 4.14 10.15 -8.62
C ARG A 108 2.77 10.74 -8.25
N GLY A 109 2.32 10.49 -7.02
CA GLY A 109 1.06 11.02 -6.50
C GLY A 109 -0.20 10.53 -7.23
N ALA A 110 -0.10 9.50 -8.07
CA ALA A 110 -1.27 8.88 -8.67
C ALA A 110 -2.10 8.11 -7.63
N LYS A 111 -3.38 7.92 -7.93
CA LYS A 111 -4.31 7.16 -7.09
C LYS A 111 -4.92 6.03 -7.90
N ILE A 112 -4.82 4.81 -7.39
CA ILE A 112 -5.45 3.63 -7.99
C ILE A 112 -6.70 3.30 -7.20
N GLY A 113 -7.85 3.26 -7.88
CA GLY A 113 -9.12 2.91 -7.27
C GLY A 113 -9.16 1.48 -6.76
N ALA A 114 -9.96 1.22 -5.73
CA ALA A 114 -10.19 -0.14 -5.23
C ALA A 114 -10.73 -1.05 -6.35
N GLY A 115 -10.31 -2.32 -6.35
CA GLY A 115 -10.73 -3.34 -7.32
C GLY A 115 -10.27 -3.10 -8.76
N SER A 116 -9.41 -2.12 -9.02
CA SER A 116 -9.01 -1.77 -10.38
C SER A 116 -7.98 -2.74 -10.97
N VAL A 117 -8.05 -2.97 -12.28
CA VAL A 117 -7.06 -3.78 -13.01
C VAL A 117 -6.26 -2.87 -13.95
N VAL A 118 -5.02 -2.57 -13.58
CA VAL A 118 -4.14 -1.63 -14.28
C VAL A 118 -3.17 -2.43 -15.15
N LEU A 119 -3.31 -2.26 -16.46
CA LEU A 119 -2.50 -2.94 -17.49
C LEU A 119 -1.64 -1.97 -18.30
N GLN A 120 -1.79 -0.66 -18.07
CA GLN A 120 -1.11 0.40 -18.81
C GLN A 120 -0.49 1.42 -17.82
N PRO A 121 0.58 2.12 -18.21
CA PRO A 121 1.18 3.15 -17.38
C PRO A 121 0.18 4.23 -16.95
N VAL A 122 0.25 4.66 -15.70
CA VAL A 122 -0.63 5.69 -15.12
C VAL A 122 0.18 6.97 -14.95
N PRO A 123 -0.22 8.09 -15.59
CA PRO A 123 0.53 9.34 -15.47
C PRO A 123 0.54 9.91 -14.04
N PRO A 124 1.55 10.72 -13.67
CA PRO A 124 1.61 11.37 -12.36
C PRO A 124 0.36 12.21 -12.05
N HIS A 125 -0.01 12.27 -10.77
CA HIS A 125 -1.14 13.06 -10.27
C HIS A 125 -2.49 12.78 -10.97
N THR A 126 -2.70 11.56 -11.44
CA THR A 126 -3.97 11.10 -12.01
C THR A 126 -4.67 10.12 -11.08
N THR A 127 -5.96 9.87 -11.32
CA THR A 127 -6.69 8.79 -10.66
C THR A 127 -7.06 7.76 -11.72
N ALA A 128 -6.63 6.52 -11.56
CA ALA A 128 -6.96 5.39 -12.42
C ALA A 128 -7.94 4.45 -11.70
N ALA A 129 -9.05 4.09 -12.35
CA ALA A 129 -10.03 3.17 -11.78
C ALA A 129 -10.74 2.33 -12.85
N GLY A 130 -11.23 1.15 -12.47
CA GLY A 130 -12.03 0.28 -13.33
C GLY A 130 -11.31 -1.00 -13.79
N VAL A 131 -12.01 -1.80 -14.60
CA VAL A 131 -11.54 -3.09 -15.13
C VAL A 131 -11.86 -3.15 -16.64
N PRO A 132 -10.90 -2.92 -17.54
CA PRO A 132 -9.55 -2.40 -17.28
C PRO A 132 -9.58 -0.95 -16.78
N ALA A 133 -8.54 -0.56 -16.04
CA ALA A 133 -8.47 0.77 -15.44
C ALA A 133 -8.30 1.85 -16.51
N ALA A 134 -9.16 2.88 -16.44
CA ALA A 134 -9.00 4.12 -17.18
C ALA A 134 -8.62 5.24 -16.21
N TYR A 135 -7.75 6.16 -16.64
CA TYR A 135 -7.34 7.28 -15.81
C TYR A 135 -8.03 8.58 -16.21
N ARG A 136 -8.33 9.42 -15.21
CA ARG A 136 -8.73 10.82 -15.38
C ARG A 136 -7.78 11.72 -14.61
N ARG A 137 -7.57 12.93 -15.12
CA ARG A 137 -6.76 13.95 -14.45
C ARG A 137 -7.43 14.36 -13.14
N GLN A 138 -6.65 14.46 -12.06
CA GLN A 138 -7.19 14.97 -10.79
C GLN A 138 -7.48 16.47 -10.93
N ALA A 139 -8.64 16.91 -10.44
CA ALA A 139 -8.86 18.32 -10.14
C ALA A 139 -7.90 18.72 -9.01
N ARG A 140 -7.19 19.85 -9.14
CA ARG A 140 -6.27 20.35 -8.11
C ARG A 140 -7.02 20.52 -6.78
N ARG A 141 -6.78 19.64 -5.82
CA ARG A 141 -7.29 19.77 -4.44
C ARG A 141 -6.11 19.70 -3.48
N ALA A 142 -6.03 20.68 -2.58
CA ALA A 142 -4.92 20.86 -1.65
C ALA A 142 -4.61 19.55 -0.89
N THR A 143 -3.34 19.15 -0.91
CA THR A 143 -2.86 17.90 -0.34
C THR A 143 -2.83 17.99 1.19
N SER A 144 -3.84 17.46 1.86
CA SER A 144 -3.77 17.21 3.31
C SER A 144 -2.82 16.03 3.55
N ARG A 145 -1.53 16.32 3.72
CA ARG A 145 -0.51 15.37 4.15
C ARG A 145 -0.65 15.10 5.65
N ARG A 146 -1.55 14.21 6.03
CA ARG A 146 -1.50 13.52 7.33
C ARG A 146 -2.36 12.27 7.26
N TRP A 147 -1.71 11.12 7.27
CA TRP A 147 -2.37 9.84 7.54
C TRP A 147 -2.74 9.85 9.02
N ILE A 148 -4.05 9.88 9.32
CA ILE A 148 -4.53 9.65 10.68
C ILE A 148 -4.48 8.14 10.88
N TRP A 149 -3.40 7.66 11.49
CA TRP A 149 -3.38 6.34 12.10
C TRP A 149 -4.24 6.41 13.36
N ILE A 150 -5.34 5.67 13.40
CA ILE A 150 -5.97 5.33 14.68
C ILE A 150 -5.08 4.25 15.28
N SER A 151 -4.08 4.65 16.06
CA SER A 151 -3.43 3.73 16.99
C SER A 151 -4.49 3.34 18.02
N ILE A 152 -4.97 2.10 17.98
CA ILE A 152 -5.54 1.50 19.18
C ILE A 152 -4.36 1.26 20.11
N SER A 153 -4.01 2.26 20.91
CA SER A 153 -3.23 2.02 22.11
C SER A 153 -4.07 1.11 22.99
N THR A 154 -3.63 -0.12 23.18
CA THR A 154 -4.09 -0.94 24.29
C THR A 154 -3.67 -0.21 25.56
N ALA A 155 -4.60 0.53 26.16
CA ALA A 155 -4.47 0.95 27.54
C ALA A 155 -4.44 -0.34 28.38
N SER A 156 -3.26 -0.73 28.85
CA SER A 156 -3.10 -1.74 29.88
C SER A 156 -3.76 -1.22 31.15
N THR A 157 -5.05 -1.50 31.30
CA THR A 157 -5.78 -1.20 32.54
C THR A 157 -5.57 -2.40 33.44
N THR A 158 -4.62 -2.30 34.36
CA THR A 158 -4.58 -3.19 35.52
C THR A 158 -5.90 -3.06 36.28
N PRO A 159 -6.59 -4.16 36.62
CA PRO A 159 -7.84 -4.07 37.35
C PRO A 159 -7.51 -3.68 38.79
N SER A 160 -7.81 -2.44 39.18
CA SER A 160 -8.00 -2.12 40.60
C SER A 160 -9.49 -2.20 40.89
N SER A 161 -9.81 -3.08 41.83
CA SER A 161 -11.15 -3.40 42.28
C SER A 161 -11.74 -2.23 43.08
N THR A 162 -12.80 -1.61 42.57
CA THR A 162 -13.97 -1.14 43.35
C THR A 162 -15.05 -0.54 42.43
N ALA A 163 -16.15 -1.29 42.32
CA ALA A 163 -17.55 -0.88 42.30
C ALA A 163 -18.04 0.44 41.64
N THR A 164 -19.10 0.25 40.84
CA THR A 164 -20.29 1.10 40.60
C THR A 164 -20.17 2.34 39.70
N GLY A 165 -20.71 2.23 38.49
CA GLY A 165 -21.05 3.36 37.62
C GLY A 165 -21.22 2.98 36.15
N PHE A 166 -22.45 2.70 35.72
CA PHE A 166 -22.80 2.60 34.30
C PHE A 166 -23.02 4.02 33.77
N ASP A 167 -22.01 4.64 33.17
CA ASP A 167 -22.14 5.90 32.45
C ASP A 167 -22.06 5.65 30.94
N VAL A 168 -23.24 5.55 30.32
CA VAL A 168 -23.40 5.54 28.87
C VAL A 168 -23.42 7.00 28.40
N LEU A 169 -22.29 7.50 27.90
CA LEU A 169 -22.26 8.82 27.26
C LEU A 169 -22.87 8.74 25.84
N PRO A 170 -23.78 9.66 25.46
CA PRO A 170 -24.48 9.58 24.19
C PRO A 170 -23.59 9.93 23.00
N PHE A 171 -23.73 9.12 21.94
CA PHE A 171 -23.18 9.31 20.62
C PHE A 171 -23.76 10.61 20.01
N ALA A 172 -22.97 11.69 20.01
CA ALA A 172 -23.35 12.93 19.36
C ALA A 172 -23.34 12.74 17.83
N ALA A 173 -24.54 12.61 17.26
CA ALA A 173 -24.75 12.63 15.83
C ALA A 173 -24.45 14.03 15.26
N ALA A 174 -23.37 14.16 14.49
CA ALA A 174 -23.10 15.38 13.72
C ALA A 174 -24.07 15.45 12.51
N LYS A 175 -25.00 16.40 12.59
CA LYS A 175 -26.02 16.73 11.58
C LYS A 175 -25.39 17.42 10.34
N HIS A 176 -25.98 17.10 9.19
CA HIS A 176 -25.74 17.60 7.82
C HIS A 176 -25.35 19.08 7.65
N ARG A 177 -24.57 19.36 6.60
CA ARG A 177 -24.80 20.53 5.75
C ARG A 177 -24.98 20.10 4.29
N ASN A 178 -26.20 20.29 3.80
CA ASN A 178 -26.58 20.22 2.40
C ASN A 178 -25.87 21.33 1.62
N VAL A 179 -25.38 20.99 0.43
CA VAL A 179 -24.98 21.97 -0.59
C VAL A 179 -26.17 22.13 -1.54
N SER A 180 -26.71 23.35 -1.63
CA SER A 180 -27.70 23.74 -2.62
C SER A 180 -27.04 23.92 -4.00
N PRO A 181 -27.73 23.63 -5.10
CA PRO A 181 -27.25 23.98 -6.43
C PRO A 181 -27.57 25.44 -6.75
N GLY A 182 -26.59 26.14 -7.32
CA GLY A 182 -26.70 27.45 -7.95
C GLY A 182 -25.80 27.48 -9.18
#